data_AF-A0ABD1VXN5-F1
#
_entry.id   AF-A0ABD1VXN5-F1
#
_cell.length_a   1.000
_cell.length_b   1.000
_cell.length_c   1.000
_cell.angle_alpha   90.00
_cell.angle_beta   90.00
_cell.angle_gamma   90.00
#
_symmetry.space_group_name_H-M   'P 1'
#
loop_
_entity.id
_entity.type
_entity.pdbx_description
1 polymer ?
#
loop_
_entity_poly.entity_id
_entity_poly.type
_entity_poly.pdbx_seq_one_letter_code
_entity_poly.pdbx_strand_id
1 'polypeptide(L)'
;MASQCQCCSEIETIQHVFIDSPVAHQVWQHFSSIFGIPLKVGEMLQHRFQTWRFSSQFVRSGHIRTIIPLLVLWFIWTARNDAKHRRIGMEPSRIIWRVHHTIFFTAYGQTLSVCALAWGP
;
A
#
# COMPACT_ATOMS: atom_id res chain seq x y z
N MET A 1 -3.52 -26.11 8.91
CA MET A 1 -4.88 -25.55 8.78
C MET A 1 -4.73 -24.17 8.17
N ALA A 2 -5.14 -23.96 6.92
CA ALA A 2 -5.12 -22.63 6.33
C ALA A 2 -6.34 -21.85 6.86
N SER A 3 -6.13 -20.64 7.40
CA SER A 3 -7.26 -19.77 7.77
C SER A 3 -7.99 -19.26 6.53
N GLN A 4 -9.27 -18.96 6.65
CA GLN A 4 -10.02 -18.24 5.61
C GLN A 4 -9.66 -16.75 5.63
N CYS A 5 -9.73 -16.06 4.46
CA CYS A 5 -9.60 -14.60 4.43
C CYS A 5 -10.66 -13.97 5.32
N GLN A 6 -10.32 -12.87 5.98
CA GLN A 6 -11.30 -12.07 6.72
C GLN A 6 -12.12 -11.14 5.82
N CYS A 7 -11.79 -11.11 4.54
CA CYS A 7 -12.37 -10.25 3.51
C CYS A 7 -13.38 -10.98 2.61
N CYS A 8 -13.22 -12.29 2.43
CA CYS A 8 -14.00 -13.16 1.55
C CYS A 8 -13.82 -14.62 1.95
N SER A 9 -14.56 -15.54 1.32
CA SER A 9 -14.56 -16.97 1.69
C SER A 9 -13.39 -17.79 1.15
N GLU A 10 -12.40 -17.15 0.54
CA GLU A 10 -11.19 -17.80 -0.03
C GLU A 10 -10.15 -18.18 1.03
N ILE A 11 -9.24 -19.08 0.66
CA ILE A 11 -8.12 -19.50 1.50
C ILE A 11 -7.12 -18.36 1.65
N GLU A 12 -6.75 -18.05 2.90
CA GLU A 12 -5.78 -17.01 3.21
C GLU A 12 -4.36 -17.48 2.83
N THR A 13 -3.81 -16.90 1.76
CA THR A 13 -2.41 -17.02 1.36
C THR A 13 -1.77 -15.63 1.27
N ILE A 14 -0.44 -15.54 1.28
CA ILE A 14 0.27 -14.26 1.09
C ILE A 14 -0.13 -13.61 -0.25
N GLN A 15 -0.19 -14.41 -1.31
CA GLN A 15 -0.60 -13.94 -2.64
C GLN A 15 -2.05 -13.42 -2.60
N HIS A 16 -2.98 -14.16 -1.99
CA HIS A 16 -4.37 -13.74 -1.88
C HIS A 16 -4.52 -12.45 -1.05
N VAL A 17 -3.91 -12.40 0.14
CA VAL A 17 -4.01 -11.23 1.04
C VAL A 17 -3.50 -9.96 0.36
N PHE A 18 -2.37 -10.03 -0.35
CA PHE A 18 -1.74 -8.83 -0.91
C PHE A 18 -2.10 -8.54 -2.36
N ILE A 19 -2.65 -9.48 -3.12
CA ILE A 19 -2.90 -9.31 -4.56
C ILE A 19 -4.33 -9.70 -4.94
N ASP A 20 -4.74 -10.94 -4.67
CA ASP A 20 -5.95 -11.48 -5.30
C ASP A 20 -7.24 -11.13 -4.56
N SER A 21 -7.16 -10.73 -3.29
CA SER A 21 -8.35 -10.39 -2.51
C SER A 21 -9.07 -9.17 -3.09
N PRO A 22 -10.42 -9.09 -2.98
CA PRO A 22 -11.18 -7.94 -3.47
C PRO A 22 -10.72 -6.62 -2.86
N VAL A 23 -10.27 -6.66 -1.60
CA VAL A 23 -9.74 -5.48 -0.89
C VAL A 23 -8.40 -5.06 -1.47
N ALA A 24 -7.46 -5.98 -1.64
CA ALA A 24 -6.16 -5.68 -2.22
C ALA A 24 -6.30 -5.14 -3.65
N HIS A 25 -7.18 -5.74 -4.46
CA HIS A 25 -7.41 -5.30 -5.84
C HIS A 25 -7.85 -3.84 -5.92
N GLN A 26 -8.84 -3.43 -5.10
CA GLN A 26 -9.32 -2.05 -5.07
C GLN A 26 -8.23 -1.05 -4.63
N VAL A 27 -7.44 -1.41 -3.61
CA VAL A 27 -6.34 -0.56 -3.12
C VAL A 27 -5.27 -0.40 -4.21
N TRP A 28 -4.84 -1.51 -4.83
CA TRP A 28 -3.87 -1.45 -5.92
C TRP A 28 -4.41 -0.68 -7.11
N GLN A 29 -5.67 -0.87 -7.49
CA GLN A 29 -6.30 -0.17 -8.60
C GLN A 29 -6.28 1.35 -8.39
N HIS A 30 -6.61 1.81 -7.18
CA HIS A 30 -6.57 3.23 -6.81
C HIS A 30 -5.19 3.86 -7.01
N PHE A 31 -4.13 3.21 -6.51
CA PHE A 31 -2.78 3.78 -6.66
C PHE A 31 -2.25 3.61 -8.09
N SER A 32 -2.50 2.47 -8.72
CA SER A 32 -2.10 2.27 -10.12
C SER A 32 -2.73 3.28 -11.07
N SER A 33 -4.00 3.65 -10.88
CA SER A 33 -4.65 4.67 -11.71
C SER A 33 -4.00 6.05 -11.54
N ILE A 34 -3.59 6.41 -10.32
CA ILE A 34 -2.89 7.68 -10.05
C ILE A 34 -1.52 7.73 -10.76
N PHE A 35 -0.79 6.62 -10.77
CA PHE A 35 0.57 6.58 -11.32
C PHE A 35 0.65 6.11 -12.79
N GLY A 36 -0.49 5.75 -13.40
CA GLY A 36 -0.53 5.20 -14.76
C GLY A 36 0.17 3.84 -14.89
N ILE A 37 0.16 3.03 -13.83
CA ILE A 37 0.84 1.73 -13.79
C ILE A 37 -0.18 0.63 -14.06
N PRO A 38 -0.05 -0.16 -15.14
CA PRO A 38 -1.02 -1.20 -15.46
C PRO A 38 -1.00 -2.31 -14.41
N LEU A 39 -2.18 -2.76 -13.98
CA LEU A 39 -2.34 -3.96 -13.18
C LEU A 39 -2.58 -5.16 -14.10
N LYS A 40 -1.82 -6.25 -13.90
CA LYS A 40 -2.08 -7.52 -14.57
C LYS A 40 -2.87 -8.43 -13.63
N VAL A 41 -3.88 -9.10 -14.18
CA VAL A 41 -4.66 -10.12 -13.47
C VAL A 41 -3.79 -11.37 -13.30
N GLY A 42 -3.83 -11.98 -12.11
CA GLY A 42 -3.08 -13.20 -11.81
C GLY A 42 -1.56 -13.03 -11.69
N GLU A 43 -1.03 -11.80 -11.63
CA GLU A 43 0.40 -11.61 -11.42
C GLU A 43 0.81 -11.90 -9.98
N MET A 44 2.00 -12.47 -9.81
CA MET A 44 2.55 -12.72 -8.49
C MET A 44 2.93 -11.40 -7.80
N LEU A 45 2.92 -11.42 -6.47
CA LEU A 45 3.37 -10.29 -5.64
C LEU A 45 4.73 -9.74 -6.07
N GLN A 46 5.69 -10.60 -6.41
CA GLN A 46 7.01 -10.19 -6.87
C GLN A 46 6.96 -9.39 -8.19
N HIS A 47 6.14 -9.82 -9.14
CA HIS A 47 5.96 -9.12 -10.42
C HIS A 47 5.28 -7.76 -10.23
N ARG A 48 4.34 -7.65 -9.29
CA ARG A 48 3.71 -6.38 -8.90
C ARG A 48 4.77 -5.39 -8.43
N PHE A 49 5.70 -5.84 -7.58
CA PHE A 49 6.80 -5.02 -7.07
C PHE A 49 7.77 -4.60 -8.17
N GLN A 50 8.16 -5.52 -9.05
CA GLN A 50 9.05 -5.22 -10.16
C GLN A 50 8.43 -4.20 -11.12
N THR A 51 7.18 -4.42 -11.53
CA THR A 51 6.44 -3.51 -12.40
C THR A 51 6.37 -2.12 -11.80
N TRP A 52 6.08 -2.02 -10.50
CA TRP A 52 6.05 -0.74 -9.80
C TRP A 52 7.44 -0.08 -9.74
N ARG A 53 8.48 -0.84 -9.41
CA ARG A 53 9.86 -0.35 -9.28
C ARG A 53 10.43 0.16 -10.60
N PHE A 54 10.08 -0.47 -11.72
CA PHE A 54 10.54 -0.09 -13.06
C PHE A 54 9.56 0.80 -13.83
N SER A 55 8.47 1.26 -13.20
CA SER A 55 7.44 2.11 -13.83
C SER A 55 7.88 3.55 -14.17
N SER A 56 9.11 3.95 -13.83
CA SER A 56 9.64 5.28 -14.13
C SER A 56 11.13 5.24 -14.41
N GLN A 57 11.57 6.04 -15.38
CA GLN A 57 12.98 6.25 -15.69
C GLN A 57 13.70 7.13 -14.64
N PHE A 58 12.96 7.81 -13.75
CA PHE A 58 13.48 8.80 -12.79
C PHE A 58 13.23 8.43 -11.33
N VAL A 59 13.35 7.16 -10.95
CA VAL A 59 13.27 6.76 -9.54
C VAL A 59 14.60 7.07 -8.84
N ARG A 60 14.81 8.34 -8.45
CA ARG A 60 15.83 8.65 -7.43
C ARG A 60 15.50 7.89 -6.14
N SER A 61 16.52 7.50 -5.39
CA SER A 61 16.34 6.97 -4.02
C SER A 61 15.50 7.97 -3.21
N GLY A 62 14.41 7.51 -2.58
CA GLY A 62 13.51 8.35 -1.79
C GLY A 62 12.31 8.94 -2.54
N HIS A 63 12.11 8.62 -3.82
CA HIS A 63 10.91 9.07 -4.54
C HIS A 63 9.64 8.40 -3.97
N ILE A 64 8.54 9.14 -3.87
CA ILE A 64 7.23 8.67 -3.36
C ILE A 64 6.77 7.33 -3.99
N ARG A 65 7.16 7.07 -5.24
CA ARG A 65 6.86 5.79 -5.91
C ARG A 65 7.48 4.58 -5.22
N THR A 66 8.63 4.69 -4.55
CA THR A 66 9.24 3.52 -3.87
C THR A 66 8.56 3.20 -2.55
N ILE A 67 8.00 4.19 -1.86
CA ILE A 67 7.37 3.99 -0.55
C ILE A 67 5.92 3.50 -0.66
N ILE A 68 5.21 3.81 -1.75
CA ILE A 68 3.80 3.42 -1.93
C ILE A 68 3.57 1.91 -1.82
N PRO A 69 4.29 1.03 -2.55
CA PRO A 69 4.08 -0.42 -2.44
C PRO A 69 4.29 -0.92 -1.02
N LEU A 70 5.27 -0.37 -0.30
CA LEU A 70 5.57 -0.74 1.08
C LEU A 70 4.42 -0.33 2.02
N LEU A 71 3.89 0.89 1.87
CA LEU A 71 2.74 1.36 2.65
C LEU A 71 1.47 0.57 2.33
N VAL A 72 1.23 0.25 1.06
CA VAL A 72 0.09 -0.58 0.64
C VAL A 72 0.16 -1.95 1.32
N LEU A 73 1.31 -2.64 1.25
CA LEU A 73 1.46 -3.92 1.96
C LEU A 73 1.26 -3.76 3.46
N TRP A 74 1.89 -2.76 4.06
CA TRP A 74 1.80 -2.52 5.51
C TRP A 74 0.36 -2.34 5.97
N PHE A 75 -0.41 -1.49 5.29
CA PHE A 75 -1.77 -1.19 5.69
C PHE A 75 -2.77 -2.29 5.33
N ILE A 76 -2.55 -3.05 4.25
CA ILE A 76 -3.31 -4.29 3.99
C ILE A 76 -3.05 -5.30 5.11
N TRP A 77 -1.79 -5.53 5.48
CA TRP A 77 -1.44 -6.45 6.56
C TRP A 77 -2.04 -6.02 7.90
N THR A 78 -1.95 -4.72 8.21
CA THR A 78 -2.55 -4.14 9.41
C THR A 78 -4.07 -4.33 9.43
N ALA A 79 -4.76 -4.06 8.31
CA ALA A 79 -6.20 -4.26 8.21
C ALA A 79 -6.59 -5.73 8.37
N ARG A 80 -5.80 -6.65 7.79
CA ARG A 80 -6.00 -8.10 7.96
C ARG A 80 -5.84 -8.53 9.43
N ASN A 81 -4.86 -8.00 10.14
CA ASN A 81 -4.65 -8.31 11.56
C ASN A 81 -5.75 -7.70 12.44
N ASP A 82 -6.19 -6.48 12.15
CA ASP A 82 -7.33 -5.84 12.80
C ASP A 82 -8.61 -6.67 12.61
N ALA A 83 -8.85 -7.20 11.40
CA ALA A 83 -9.98 -8.08 11.14
C ALA A 83 -9.90 -9.38 11.93
N LYS A 84 -8.73 -10.04 11.93
CA LYS A 84 -8.52 -11.33 12.57
C LYS A 84 -8.57 -11.27 14.11
N HIS A 85 -8.06 -10.20 14.71
CA HIS A 85 -7.88 -10.12 16.17
C HIS A 85 -8.78 -9.12 16.87
N ARG A 86 -9.29 -8.12 16.15
CA ARG A 86 -10.12 -7.04 16.70
C ARG A 86 -11.52 -6.99 16.10
N ARG A 87 -11.85 -7.91 15.17
CA ARG A 87 -13.13 -8.00 14.46
C ARG A 87 -13.51 -6.72 13.71
N ILE A 88 -12.50 -5.98 13.25
CA ILE A 88 -12.68 -4.77 12.46
C ILE A 88 -12.58 -5.14 10.98
N GLY A 89 -13.66 -4.97 10.21
CA GLY A 89 -13.70 -5.33 8.80
C GLY A 89 -12.60 -4.67 7.96
N MET A 90 -12.14 -5.38 6.92
CA MET A 90 -11.18 -4.85 5.96
C MET A 90 -11.89 -3.94 4.96
N GLU A 91 -11.68 -2.63 5.08
CA GLU A 91 -12.28 -1.62 4.20
C GLU A 91 -11.21 -0.98 3.28
N PRO A 92 -11.34 -1.07 1.94
CA PRO A 92 -10.38 -0.51 0.99
C PRO A 92 -10.17 1.00 1.17
N SER A 93 -11.25 1.76 1.32
CA SER A 93 -11.21 3.23 1.48
C SER A 93 -10.37 3.64 2.69
N ARG A 94 -10.50 2.92 3.81
CA ARG A 94 -9.71 3.16 5.02
C ARG A 94 -8.21 2.88 4.81
N ILE A 95 -7.87 1.82 4.07
CA ILE A 95 -6.50 1.49 3.72
C ILE A 95 -5.90 2.58 2.82
N ILE A 96 -6.64 2.98 1.77
CA ILE A 96 -6.25 4.06 0.85
C ILE A 96 -6.02 5.37 1.63
N TRP A 97 -6.95 5.74 2.50
CA TRP A 97 -6.82 6.93 3.35
C TRP A 97 -5.57 6.87 4.25
N ARG A 98 -5.30 5.72 4.89
CA ARG A 98 -4.10 5.55 5.72
C ARG A 98 -2.81 5.73 4.92
N VAL A 99 -2.74 5.17 3.70
CA VAL A 99 -1.58 5.35 2.81
C VAL A 99 -1.40 6.83 2.46
N HIS A 100 -2.45 7.53 2.01
CA HIS A 100 -2.39 8.97 1.69
C HIS A 100 -2.01 9.81 2.89
N HIS A 101 -2.64 9.58 4.04
CA HIS A 101 -2.36 10.29 5.27
C HIS A 101 -0.89 10.12 5.70
N THR A 102 -0.35 8.91 5.61
CA THR A 102 1.07 8.67 5.91
C THR A 102 1.99 9.37 4.93
N ILE A 103 1.70 9.32 3.63
CA ILE A 103 2.48 10.04 2.60
C ILE A 103 2.46 11.55 2.85
N PHE A 104 1.29 12.11 3.12
CA PHE A 104 1.14 13.53 3.42
C PHE A 104 1.94 13.88 4.69
N PHE A 105 1.73 13.14 5.78
CA PHE A 105 2.44 13.43 7.01
C PHE A 105 3.97 13.32 6.88
N THR A 106 4.50 12.35 6.13
CA THR A 106 5.95 12.22 5.91
C THR A 106 6.49 13.32 4.99
N ALA A 107 5.76 13.71 3.95
CA ALA A 107 6.17 14.79 3.05
C ALA A 107 6.18 16.16 3.75
N TYR A 108 5.10 16.49 4.48
CA TYR A 108 4.95 17.78 5.15
C TYR A 108 5.72 17.85 6.49
N GLY A 109 5.88 16.72 7.19
CA GLY A 109 6.73 16.62 8.38
C GLY A 109 8.21 16.84 8.05
N GLN A 110 8.66 16.43 6.86
CA GLN A 110 9.99 16.79 6.35
C GLN A 110 10.10 18.28 6.02
N THR A 111 9.06 18.91 5.46
CA THR A 111 9.07 20.35 5.17
C THR A 111 9.22 21.18 6.45
N LEU A 112 8.52 20.82 7.53
CA LEU A 112 8.65 21.50 8.83
C LEU A 112 10.03 21.31 9.46
N SER A 113 10.66 20.14 9.33
CA SER A 113 12.02 19.89 9.81
C SER A 113 13.07 20.70 9.03
N VAL A 114 12.92 20.81 7.71
CA VAL A 114 13.81 21.62 6.86
C VAL A 114 13.62 23.12 7.13
N CYS A 115 12.38 23.59 7.33
CA CYS A 115 12.11 24.98 7.74
C CYS A 115 12.63 25.29 9.15
N ALA A 116 12.54 24.34 10.10
CA ALA A 116 13.10 24.50 11.45
C ALA A 116 14.64 24.57 11.45
N LEU A 117 15.31 23.88 10.52
CA LEU A 117 16.76 23.97 10.33
C LEU A 117 17.18 25.24 9.54
N ALA A 118 16.30 25.80 8.71
CA ALA A 118 16.57 27.03 7.95
C ALA A 118 16.30 28.33 8.73
N TRP A 119 15.59 28.25 9.87
CA TRP A 119 15.23 29.38 10.74
C TRP A 119 15.59 29.13 12.22
N GLY A 120 16.68 28.41 12.48
CA GLY A 120 17.29 28.37 13.82
C GLY A 120 18.21 29.58 14.04
N PRO A 121 18.18 30.22 15.24
CA PRO A 121 18.97 31.42 15.55
C PRO A 121 20.49 31.17 15.57
#